data_AF-A0A2G9YFE4-F1
#
_entry.id   AF-A0A2G9YFE4-F1
#
_cell.length_a   1.000
_cell.length_b   1.000
_cell.length_c   1.000
_cell.angle_alpha   90.00
_cell.angle_beta   90.00
_cell.angle_gamma   90.00
#
_symmetry.space_group_name_H-M   'P 1'
#
loop_
_entity.id
_entity.type
_entity.pdbx_description
1 polymer ?
#
loop_
_entity_poly.entity_id
_entity_poly.type
_entity_poly.pdbx_seq_one_letter_code
_entity_poly.pdbx_strand_id
1 'polypeptide(L)' 'MALPIWHNLTIKECLKALKVTPKGLDEKEVERRQRKYGLNKLPEAKRLSRLAIFLEQ' A
#
# COMPACT_ATOMS: atom_id res chain seq x y z
N MET A 1 -8.56 -10.78 -14.56
CA MET A 1 -9.01 -9.37 -14.76
C MET A 1 -7.77 -8.52 -14.98
N ALA A 2 -7.66 -7.83 -16.11
CA ALA A 2 -6.55 -6.90 -16.36
C ALA A 2 -6.69 -5.66 -15.47
N LEU A 3 -5.57 -5.16 -14.94
CA LEU A 3 -5.56 -3.89 -14.21
C LEU A 3 -5.78 -2.73 -15.20
N PRO A 4 -6.58 -1.71 -14.83
CA PRO A 4 -6.77 -0.55 -15.68
C PRO A 4 -5.45 0.22 -15.85
N ILE A 5 -5.23 0.75 -17.04
CA ILE A 5 -4.11 1.65 -17.33
C ILE A 5 -4.44 3.02 -16.71
N TRP A 6 -3.96 3.25 -15.49
CA TRP A 6 -4.33 4.41 -14.67
C TRP A 6 -4.09 5.77 -15.35
N HIS A 7 -2.97 5.91 -16.07
CA HIS A 7 -2.59 7.19 -16.68
C HIS A 7 -3.48 7.61 -17.85
N ASN A 8 -4.32 6.71 -18.37
CA ASN A 8 -5.27 7.01 -19.44
C ASN A 8 -6.67 7.36 -18.93
N LEU A 9 -6.93 7.21 -17.64
CA LEU A 9 -8.24 7.48 -17.06
C LEU A 9 -8.41 8.97 -16.77
N THR A 10 -9.62 9.47 -17.03
CA THR A 10 -10.03 10.78 -16.53
C THR A 10 -10.13 10.77 -15.00
N ILE A 11 -10.12 11.96 -14.40
CA ILE A 11 -10.26 12.11 -12.94
C ILE A 11 -11.54 11.40 -12.44
N LYS A 12 -12.66 11.56 -13.14
CA LYS A 12 -13.96 10.96 -12.76
C LYS A 12 -13.90 9.43 -12.79
N GLU A 13 -13.22 8.85 -13.78
CA GLU A 13 -13.04 7.40 -13.88
C GLU A 13 -12.12 6.86 -12.80
N CYS A 14 -11.02 7.56 -12.49
CA CYS A 14 -10.13 7.23 -11.37
C CYS A 14 -10.88 7.22 -10.03
N LEU A 15 -11.66 8.28 -9.74
CA LEU A 15 -12.44 8.37 -8.51
C LEU A 15 -13.46 7.23 -8.40
N LYS A 16 -14.14 6.89 -9.51
CA LYS A 16 -15.10 5.78 -9.57
C LYS A 16 -14.41 4.42 -9.37
N ALA A 17 -13.28 4.19 -10.02
CA ALA A 17 -12.50 2.94 -9.91
C ALA A 17 -11.94 2.73 -8.50
N LEU A 18 -11.43 3.80 -7.88
CA LEU A 18 -10.90 3.79 -6.51
C LEU A 18 -12.01 3.85 -5.44
N LYS A 19 -13.26 4.06 -5.85
CA LYS A 19 -14.44 4.24 -4.97
C LYS A 19 -14.19 5.33 -3.93
N VAL A 20 -13.68 6.47 -4.37
CA VAL A 20 -13.38 7.62 -3.50
C VAL A 20 -14.11 8.85 -4.00
N THR A 21 -14.31 9.80 -3.09
CA THR A 21 -14.90 11.10 -3.44
C THR A 21 -13.80 12.13 -3.68
N PRO A 22 -14.11 13.27 -4.34
CA PRO A 22 -13.17 14.40 -4.43
C PRO A 22 -12.72 14.93 -3.06
N LYS A 23 -13.50 14.70 -2.00
CA LYS A 23 -13.16 15.09 -0.62
C LYS A 23 -12.28 14.07 0.10
N GLY A 24 -11.94 12.95 -0.55
CA GLY A 24 -11.12 11.88 0.01
C GLY A 24 -11.94 10.70 0.57
N LEU A 25 -11.32 10.03 1.54
CA LEU A 25 -11.83 8.85 2.24
C LEU A 25 -12.16 9.19 3.69
N ASP A 26 -13.16 8.50 4.24
CA ASP A 26 -13.38 8.48 5.69
C ASP A 26 -12.35 7.60 6.41
N GLU A 27 -12.17 7.83 7.70
CA GLU A 27 -11.19 7.11 8.53
C GLU A 27 -11.44 5.59 8.56
N LYS A 28 -12.70 5.15 8.57
CA LYS A 28 -13.05 3.72 8.61
C LYS A 28 -12.59 3.00 7.34
N GLU A 29 -12.75 3.64 6.19
CA GLU A 29 -12.31 3.13 4.89
C GLU A 29 -10.78 3.18 4.76
N VAL A 30 -10.12 4.19 5.34
CA VAL A 30 -8.65 4.23 5.44
C VAL A 30 -8.15 3.03 6.24
N GLU A 31 -8.67 2.80 7.45
CA GLU A 31 -8.29 1.64 8.26
C GLU A 31 -8.56 0.32 7.56
N ARG A 32 -9.73 0.18 6.93
CA ARG A 32 -10.10 -1.04 6.19
C ARG A 32 -9.11 -1.31 5.06
N ARG A 33 -8.67 -0.27 4.34
CA ARG A 33 -7.66 -0.39 3.28
C ARG A 33 -6.28 -0.72 3.83
N GLN A 34 -5.85 -0.09 4.92
CA GLN A 34 -4.57 -0.42 5.57
C GLN A 34 -4.54 -1.87 6.05
N ARG A 35 -5.64 -2.38 6.64
CA ARG A 35 -5.76 -3.80 7.01
C ARG A 35 -5.67 -4.73 5.80
N LYS A 36 -6.18 -4.31 4.64
CA LYS A 36 -6.19 -5.12 3.41
C LYS A 36 -4.86 -5.10 2.66
N TYR A 37 -4.23 -3.94 2.52
CA TYR A 37 -3.07 -3.74 1.65
C TYR A 37 -1.76 -3.53 2.40
N GLY A 38 -1.82 -3.32 3.71
CA GLY A 38 -0.66 -2.94 4.52
C GLY A 38 -0.32 -1.44 4.40
N LEU A 39 0.78 -1.08 5.05
CA LEU A 39 1.32 0.27 4.99
C LEU A 39 2.03 0.49 3.65
N ASN A 40 2.01 1.72 3.15
CA ASN A 40 2.78 2.12 1.97
C ASN A 40 4.26 2.30 2.35
N LYS A 41 4.90 1.23 2.80
CA LYS A 41 6.32 1.18 3.16
C LYS A 41 6.93 -0.08 2.57
N LEU A 42 8.10 0.08 1.96
CA LEU A 42 8.87 -1.06 1.49
C LEU A 42 9.38 -1.88 2.69
N PRO A 43 9.34 -3.22 2.61
CA PRO A 43 9.88 -4.05 3.68
C PRO A 43 11.37 -3.79 3.85
N GLU A 44 11.81 -3.63 5.10
CA GLU A 44 13.24 -3.52 5.39
C GLU A 44 13.89 -4.89 5.22
N ALA A 45 15.12 -4.89 4.69
CA ALA A 45 15.91 -6.10 4.63
C ALA A 45 16.14 -6.66 6.04
N LYS A 46 16.09 -7.98 6.19
CA LYS A 46 16.43 -8.63 7.45
C LYS A 46 17.88 -8.32 7.78
N ARG A 47 18.11 -7.65 8.91
CA ARG A 47 19.45 -7.45 9.44
C ARG A 47 19.89 -8.72 10.16
N LEU A 48 21.15 -9.11 9.99
CA LEU A 48 21.73 -10.15 10.82
C LEU A 48 21.65 -9.72 12.29
N SER A 49 21.24 -10.65 13.15
CA SER A 49 21.24 -10.37 14.58
C SER A 49 22.68 -10.33 15.09
N ARG A 50 22.92 -9.56 16.15
CA ARG A 50 24.25 -9.50 16.79
C ARG A 50 24.75 -10.88 17.23
N LEU A 51 23.84 -11.75 17.66
CA LEU A 51 24.16 -13.12 18.05
C LEU A 51 24.57 -13.97 16.85
N ALA A 52 23.88 -13.85 15.71
CA ALA A 52 24.26 -14.56 14.49
C ALA A 52 25.67 -14.14 14.02
N ILE A 53 25.95 -12.83 14.03
CA ILE A 53 27.27 -12.30 13.69
C ILE A 53 28.36 -12.79 14.66
N PHE A 54 28.02 -13.03 15.93
CA PHE A 54 28.97 -13.54 16.92
C PHE A 54 29.31 -15.02 16.71
N LEU A 55 28.33 -15.86 16.35
CA LEU A 55 28.53 -17.30 16.13
C LEU A 55 29.21 -17.64 14.79
N GLU A 56 29.18 -16.72 13.82
CA GLU A 56 29.80 -16.90 12.51
C GLU A 56 31.27 -16.41 12.43
N GLN A 57 31.82 -15.82 13.51
CA GLN A 57 33.24 -15.47 13.64
C GLN A 57 34.10 -16.69 13.99
#